data_AF-A0A9P6MBY8-F1
#
_entry.id   AF-A0A9P6MBY8-F1
#
_cell.length_a   1.000
_cell.length_b   1.000
_cell.length_c   1.000
_cell.angle_alpha   90.00
_cell.angle_beta   90.00
_cell.angle_gamma   90.00
#
_symmetry.space_group_name_H-M   'P 1'
#
loop_
_entity.id
_entity.type
_entity.pdbx_description
1 polymer ?
#
loop_
_entity_poly.entity_id
_entity_poly.type
_entity_poly.pdbx_seq_one_letter_code
_entity_poly.pdbx_strand_id
1 'polypeptide(L)'
;MIAFHSRGSTFAYRYSFVSSVWLPSRLQPKHDLQGVGAVTDPNTGLVYLAAGYAGDNRNSMDIYDFETDTMVSNPMSAQALAIFSNRAYYANVWSEKRKSILYFGGYNATLSQISDNNITEFVPATQTWSTL
;
A
#
# COMPACT_ATOMS: atom_id res chain seq x y z
N MET A 1 2.78 -2.63 -16.49
CA MET A 1 1.89 -1.76 -15.68
C MET A 1 1.03 -2.67 -14.81
N ILE A 2 0.67 -2.24 -13.61
CA ILE A 2 -0.17 -3.02 -12.70
C ILE A 2 -1.43 -2.25 -12.32
N ALA A 3 -2.55 -2.95 -12.27
CA ALA A 3 -3.83 -2.43 -11.82
C ALA A 3 -4.39 -3.34 -10.71
N PHE A 4 -4.74 -2.74 -9.58
CA PHE A 4 -5.39 -3.43 -8.48
C PHE A 4 -6.90 -3.38 -8.68
N HIS A 5 -7.58 -4.50 -8.42
CA HIS A 5 -9.03 -4.58 -8.58
C HIS A 5 -9.68 -4.92 -7.23
N SER A 6 -10.67 -4.13 -6.82
CA SER A 6 -11.27 -4.24 -5.48
C SER A 6 -12.47 -5.17 -5.38
N ARG A 7 -12.99 -5.70 -6.50
CA ARG A 7 -14.22 -6.51 -6.51
C ARG A 7 -14.13 -7.70 -7.45
N GLY A 8 -13.40 -8.74 -7.07
CA GLY A 8 -13.35 -10.01 -7.79
C GLY A 8 -12.42 -11.02 -7.13
N SER A 9 -12.33 -12.23 -7.68
CA SER A 9 -11.40 -13.28 -7.21
C SER A 9 -9.93 -13.01 -7.58
N THR A 10 -9.68 -11.99 -8.39
CA THR A 10 -8.35 -11.61 -8.85
C THR A 10 -7.88 -10.35 -8.14
N PHE A 11 -6.79 -10.48 -7.38
CA PHE A 11 -6.16 -9.40 -6.63
C PHE A 11 -5.68 -8.23 -7.51
N ALA A 12 -4.90 -8.57 -8.55
CA ALA A 12 -4.29 -7.60 -9.43
C ALA A 12 -4.23 -8.11 -10.87
N TYR A 13 -4.19 -7.19 -11.82
CA TYR A 13 -3.95 -7.46 -13.23
C TYR A 13 -2.65 -6.78 -13.67
N ARG A 14 -1.83 -7.51 -14.41
CA ARG A 14 -0.57 -7.02 -14.98
C ARG A 14 -0.75 -6.82 -16.48
N TYR A 15 -0.58 -5.61 -16.96
CA TYR A 15 -0.58 -5.33 -18.39
C TYR A 15 0.82 -5.53 -18.96
N SER A 16 0.93 -6.47 -19.91
CA SER A 16 2.12 -6.71 -20.71
C SER A 16 2.12 -5.79 -21.93
N PHE A 17 3.14 -4.94 -22.06
CA PHE A 17 3.32 -4.09 -23.25
C PHE A 17 3.83 -4.88 -24.47
N VAL A 18 4.52 -6.01 -24.25
CA VAL A 18 5.05 -6.86 -25.34
C VAL A 18 3.91 -7.55 -26.08
N SER A 19 2.95 -8.09 -25.34
CA SER A 19 1.83 -8.85 -25.89
C SER A 19 0.50 -8.09 -25.91
N SER A 20 0.46 -6.87 -25.36
CA SER A 20 -0.76 -6.04 -25.27
C SER A 20 -1.95 -6.75 -24.61
N VAL A 21 -1.69 -7.55 -23.58
CA VAL A 21 -2.72 -8.30 -22.83
C VAL A 21 -2.60 -8.06 -21.33
N TRP A 22 -3.75 -8.19 -20.66
CA TRP A 22 -3.83 -8.25 -19.21
C TRP A 22 -3.64 -9.70 -18.74
N LEU A 23 -2.74 -9.90 -17.78
CA LEU A 23 -2.48 -11.17 -17.13
C LEU A 23 -2.96 -11.09 -15.67
N PRO A 24 -3.88 -11.95 -15.24
CA PRO A 24 -4.32 -11.95 -13.84
C PRO A 24 -3.18 -12.41 -12.92
N SER A 25 -3.10 -11.80 -11.75
CA SER A 25 -2.32 -12.34 -10.63
C SER A 25 -2.99 -13.63 -10.13
N ARG A 26 -2.17 -14.60 -9.74
CA ARG A 26 -2.63 -15.83 -9.06
C ARG A 26 -2.68 -15.67 -7.54
N LEU A 27 -2.23 -14.52 -7.03
CA LEU A 27 -2.12 -14.24 -5.63
C LEU A 27 -3.50 -14.09 -4.98
N GLN A 28 -3.64 -14.62 -3.77
CA GLN A 28 -4.82 -14.50 -2.93
C GLN A 28 -4.38 -13.82 -1.62
N PRO A 29 -4.54 -12.49 -1.50
CA PRO A 29 -4.15 -11.76 -0.30
C PRO A 29 -4.90 -12.28 0.91
N LYS A 30 -4.25 -12.25 2.07
CA LYS A 30 -4.83 -12.75 3.32
C LYS A 30 -5.88 -11.80 3.93
N HIS A 31 -5.98 -10.58 3.41
CA HIS A 31 -6.80 -9.52 3.99
C HIS A 31 -7.63 -8.83 2.90
N ASP A 32 -8.89 -8.56 3.22
CA ASP A 32 -9.83 -7.80 2.38
C ASP A 32 -9.90 -6.36 2.90
N LEU A 33 -8.86 -5.59 2.58
CA LEU A 33 -8.75 -4.19 2.96
C LEU A 33 -9.20 -3.29 1.80
N GLN A 34 -9.96 -2.25 2.13
CA GLN A 34 -10.41 -1.19 1.22
C GLN A 34 -9.65 0.11 1.47
N GLY A 35 -9.71 1.06 0.53
CA GLY A 35 -9.05 2.36 0.72
C GLY A 35 -7.52 2.26 0.91
N VAL A 36 -6.92 1.18 0.44
CA VAL A 36 -5.47 0.94 0.42
C VAL A 36 -4.87 1.70 -0.75
N GLY A 37 -3.85 2.52 -0.49
CA GLY A 37 -3.04 3.11 -1.55
C GLY A 37 -1.90 2.16 -1.94
N ALA A 38 -1.62 2.04 -3.24
CA ALA A 38 -0.50 1.26 -3.75
C ALA A 38 0.57 2.20 -4.35
N VAL A 39 1.82 2.06 -3.93
CA VAL A 39 2.95 2.84 -4.46
C VAL A 39 4.06 1.90 -4.91
N THR A 40 4.54 2.09 -6.13
CA THR A 40 5.67 1.34 -6.68
C THR A 40 6.98 2.07 -6.40
N ASP A 41 7.97 1.38 -5.84
CA ASP A 41 9.36 1.83 -5.88
C ASP A 41 9.95 1.50 -7.27
N PRO A 42 10.26 2.50 -8.11
CA PRO A 42 10.75 2.27 -9.46
C PRO A 42 12.18 1.74 -9.51
N ASN A 43 12.93 1.73 -8.39
CA ASN A 43 14.29 1.19 -8.34
C ASN A 43 14.28 -0.34 -8.14
N THR A 44 13.23 -0.88 -7.53
CA THR A 44 13.11 -2.32 -7.20
C THR A 44 11.94 -3.01 -7.88
N GLY A 45 10.95 -2.25 -8.37
CA GLY A 45 9.69 -2.80 -8.87
C GLY A 45 8.72 -3.26 -7.77
N LEU A 46 9.08 -3.13 -6.49
CA LEU A 46 8.21 -3.53 -5.39
C LEU A 46 7.05 -2.55 -5.23
N VAL A 47 5.86 -3.07 -4.94
CA VAL A 47 4.66 -2.30 -4.65
C VAL A 47 4.33 -2.40 -3.17
N TYR A 48 4.15 -1.26 -2.52
CA TYR A 48 3.86 -1.15 -1.10
C TYR A 48 2.40 -0.78 -0.89
N LEU A 49 1.71 -1.56 -0.05
CA LEU A 49 0.30 -1.45 0.27
C LEU A 49 0.16 -1.37 1.80
N ALA A 50 0.09 -0.15 2.34
CA ALA A 50 0.16 0.09 3.78
C ALA A 50 -1.23 0.19 4.43
N ALA A 51 -1.67 -0.86 5.12
CA ALA A 51 -2.97 -0.89 5.78
C ALA A 51 -4.15 -0.52 4.86
N GLY A 52 -5.34 -0.32 5.42
CA GLY A 52 -6.54 0.10 4.69
C GLY A 52 -7.68 0.36 5.64
N TYR A 53 -8.91 0.26 5.17
CA TYR A 53 -10.19 0.30 5.87
C TYR A 53 -10.88 -1.06 5.73
N ALA A 54 -11.74 -1.44 6.68
CA ALA A 54 -12.35 -2.78 6.80
C ALA A 54 -11.39 -3.89 7.27
N GLY A 55 -11.96 -4.98 7.82
CA GLY A 55 -11.23 -6.12 8.38
C GLY A 55 -10.61 -5.90 9.77
N ASP A 56 -10.35 -7.00 10.48
CA ASP A 56 -9.78 -6.97 11.85
C ASP A 56 -8.25 -6.76 11.85
N ASN A 57 -7.58 -6.92 10.70
CA ASN A 57 -6.13 -6.95 10.61
C ASN A 57 -5.56 -5.81 9.77
N ARG A 58 -5.47 -4.62 10.38
CA ARG A 58 -4.91 -3.38 9.77
C ARG A 58 -3.45 -3.15 10.20
N ASN A 59 -2.74 -4.20 10.59
CA ASN A 59 -1.47 -4.13 11.30
C ASN A 59 -0.24 -4.48 10.45
N SER A 60 -0.40 -4.67 9.14
CA SER A 60 0.67 -4.99 8.22
C SER A 60 0.73 -4.03 7.05
N MET A 61 1.94 -3.91 6.50
CA MET A 61 2.15 -3.41 5.15
C MET A 61 2.46 -4.60 4.25
N ASP A 62 1.66 -4.78 3.21
CA ASP A 62 1.93 -5.78 2.19
C ASP A 62 2.92 -5.21 1.17
N ILE A 63 3.90 -6.03 0.80
CA ILE A 63 4.91 -5.73 -0.21
C ILE A 63 4.73 -6.75 -1.32
N TYR A 64 4.30 -6.28 -2.48
CA TYR A 64 4.00 -7.10 -3.65
C TYR A 64 5.10 -6.95 -4.70
N ASP A 65 5.67 -8.08 -5.12
CA ASP A 65 6.52 -8.19 -6.29
C ASP A 65 5.70 -8.73 -7.46
N PHE A 66 5.44 -7.88 -8.45
CA PHE A 66 4.61 -8.23 -9.59
C PHE A 66 5.36 -9.01 -10.68
N GLU A 67 6.69 -9.00 -10.68
CA GLU A 67 7.51 -9.81 -11.60
C GLU A 67 7.41 -11.28 -11.20
N THR A 68 7.54 -11.58 -9.91
CA THR A 68 7.45 -12.94 -9.38
C THR A 68 6.03 -13.36 -8.99
N ASP A 69 5.08 -12.42 -8.94
CA ASP A 69 3.71 -12.63 -8.45
C ASP A 69 3.67 -13.11 -6.98
N THR A 70 4.52 -12.53 -6.13
CA THR A 70 4.65 -12.90 -4.71
C THR A 70 4.43 -11.72 -3.78
N MET A 71 3.89 -11.99 -2.59
CA MET A 71 3.60 -10.97 -1.58
C MET A 71 4.18 -11.37 -0.23
N VAL A 72 4.76 -10.40 0.46
CA VAL A 72 5.18 -10.52 1.86
C VAL A 72 4.41 -9.50 2.69
N SER A 73 3.82 -9.95 3.79
CA SER A 73 3.13 -9.09 4.75
C SER A 73 4.06 -8.79 5.92
N ASN A 74 4.52 -7.54 6.04
CA ASN A 74 5.39 -7.12 7.12
C ASN A 74 4.57 -6.46 8.25
N PRO A 75 4.73 -6.90 9.51
CA PRO A 75 4.13 -6.22 10.65
C PRO A 75 4.58 -4.75 10.71
N MET A 76 3.63 -3.85 10.93
CA MET A 76 3.92 -2.44 11.15
C MET A 76 4.40 -2.18 12.58
N SER A 77 5.33 -1.22 12.74
CA SER A 77 5.77 -0.79 14.06
C SER A 77 4.63 -0.13 14.85
N ALA A 78 4.73 -0.07 16.18
CA ALA A 78 3.71 0.57 17.02
C ALA A 78 3.40 2.03 16.60
N GLN A 79 4.43 2.76 16.14
CA GLN A 79 4.27 4.11 15.59
C GLN A 79 3.44 4.12 14.31
N ALA A 80 3.72 3.21 13.38
CA ALA A 80 2.94 3.08 12.15
C ALA A 80 1.49 2.66 12.44
N LEU A 81 1.27 1.73 13.38
CA LEU A 81 -0.07 1.34 13.82
C LEU A 81 -0.87 2.52 14.36
N ALA A 82 -0.26 3.38 15.16
CA ALA A 82 -0.92 4.60 15.64
C ALA A 82 -1.36 5.51 14.48
N ILE A 83 -0.51 5.68 13.47
CA ILE A 83 -0.80 6.49 12.28
C ILE A 83 -1.93 5.86 11.44
N PHE A 84 -1.81 4.58 11.09
CA PHE A 84 -2.75 3.90 10.20
C PHE A 84 -4.05 3.47 10.88
N SER A 85 -4.10 3.43 12.21
CA SER A 85 -5.36 3.26 12.95
C SER A 85 -6.39 4.34 12.53
N ASN A 86 -5.91 5.55 12.23
CA ASN A 86 -6.70 6.70 11.82
C ASN A 86 -6.47 7.11 10.36
N ARG A 87 -5.95 6.21 9.50
CA ARG A 87 -5.65 6.56 8.11
C ARG A 87 -6.04 5.45 7.13
N ALA A 88 -7.09 5.70 6.37
CA ALA A 88 -7.51 4.95 5.19
C ALA A 88 -7.98 5.91 4.09
N TYR A 89 -8.12 5.43 2.85
CA TYR A 89 -8.44 6.28 1.69
C TYR A 89 -7.52 7.52 1.59
N TYR A 90 -6.26 7.31 1.96
CA TYR A 90 -5.23 8.33 1.93
C TYR A 90 -4.64 8.46 0.52
N ALA A 91 -3.97 9.57 0.25
CA ALA A 91 -3.10 9.69 -0.91
C ALA A 91 -1.69 9.23 -0.55
N ASN A 92 -0.98 8.61 -1.47
CA ASN A 92 0.41 8.25 -1.29
C ASN A 92 1.22 8.38 -2.59
N VAL A 93 2.50 8.70 -2.46
CA VAL A 93 3.44 8.82 -3.58
C VAL A 93 4.83 8.35 -3.21
N TRP A 94 5.58 7.87 -4.20
CA TRP A 94 7.02 7.66 -4.08
C TRP A 94 7.77 8.99 -4.21
N SER A 95 8.76 9.22 -3.34
CA SER A 95 9.68 10.35 -3.40
C SER A 95 11.03 9.90 -3.95
N GLU A 96 11.33 10.22 -5.20
CA GLU A 96 12.62 9.90 -5.82
C GLU A 96 13.82 10.47 -5.07
N LYS A 97 13.68 11.69 -4.55
CA LYS A 97 14.76 12.37 -3.83
C LYS A 97 15.07 11.72 -2.48
N ARG A 98 14.04 11.21 -1.80
CA ARG A 98 14.14 10.65 -0.45
C ARG A 98 14.24 9.12 -0.44
N LYS A 99 13.94 8.48 -1.57
CA LYS A 99 13.84 7.02 -1.73
C LYS A 99 12.90 6.41 -0.69
N SER A 100 11.72 7.02 -0.59
CA SER A 100 10.73 6.77 0.46
C SER A 100 9.31 6.96 -0.07
N ILE A 101 8.33 6.54 0.72
CA ILE A 101 6.90 6.72 0.42
C ILE A 101 6.34 7.78 1.36
N LEU A 102 5.61 8.74 0.80
CA LEU A 102 4.91 9.78 1.55
C LEU A 102 3.41 9.51 1.52
N TYR A 103 2.75 9.66 2.68
CA TYR A 103 1.32 9.45 2.88
C TYR A 103 0.65 10.72 3.39
N PHE A 104 -0.51 11.05 2.82
CA PHE A 104 -1.20 12.33 3.01
C PHE A 104 -2.68 12.13 3.29
N GLY A 105 -3.20 12.91 4.24
CA GLY A 105 -4.61 12.92 4.62
C GLY A 105 -5.23 11.53 4.78
N GLY A 106 -6.51 11.43 4.42
CA GLY A 106 -7.31 10.23 4.52
C GLY A 106 -8.45 10.39 5.51
N TYR A 107 -9.01 9.26 5.92
CA TYR A 107 -10.10 9.15 6.86
C TYR A 107 -9.70 8.22 7.99
N ASN A 108 -10.29 8.42 9.16
CA ASN A 108 -10.13 7.50 10.28
C ASN A 108 -10.93 6.19 10.06
N ALA A 109 -10.88 5.29 11.03
CA ALA A 109 -11.59 4.02 11.00
C ALA A 109 -13.13 4.15 10.94
N THR A 110 -13.70 5.32 11.21
CA THR A 110 -15.15 5.59 11.12
C THR A 110 -15.52 6.39 9.87
N LEU A 111 -14.61 6.51 8.90
CA LEU A 111 -14.78 7.31 7.68
C LEU A 111 -15.01 8.81 7.94
N SER A 112 -14.53 9.32 9.07
CA SER A 112 -14.47 10.75 9.34
C SER A 112 -13.16 11.32 8.83
N GLN A 113 -13.22 12.51 8.22
CA GLN A 113 -12.02 13.22 7.78
C GLN A 113 -11.08 13.47 8.97
N ILE A 114 -9.79 13.19 8.80
CA ILE A 114 -8.79 13.58 9.79
C ILE A 114 -8.43 15.06 9.62
N SER A 115 -8.41 15.81 10.72
CA SER A 115 -8.00 17.22 10.75
C SER A 115 -6.48 17.40 10.73
N ASP A 116 -5.73 16.34 11.02
CA ASP A 116 -4.27 16.34 11.02
C ASP A 116 -3.73 16.41 9.59
N ASN A 117 -2.93 17.45 9.31
CA ASN A 117 -2.24 17.63 8.04
C ASN A 117 -0.80 17.08 8.06
N ASN A 118 -0.57 16.06 8.88
CA ASN A 118 0.74 15.45 9.05
C ASN A 118 1.07 14.56 7.85
N ILE A 119 2.30 14.70 7.33
CA ILE A 119 2.84 13.83 6.29
C ILE A 119 3.54 12.66 7.00
N THR A 120 3.14 11.44 6.68
CA THR A 120 3.84 10.24 7.15
C THR A 120 4.80 9.77 6.09
N GLU A 121 6.00 9.37 6.48
CA GLU A 121 7.01 8.82 5.60
C GLU A 121 7.36 7.38 5.99
N PHE A 122 7.52 6.52 5.00
CA PHE A 122 8.12 5.19 5.13
C PHE A 122 9.38 5.09 4.29
N VAL A 123 10.49 4.67 4.89
CA VAL A 123 11.77 4.45 4.21
C VAL A 123 12.01 2.94 4.07
N PRO A 124 11.89 2.34 2.86
CA PRO A 124 12.00 0.89 2.70
C PRO A 124 13.36 0.31 3.09
N ALA A 125 14.45 1.02 2.81
CA ALA A 125 15.80 0.55 3.08
C ALA A 125 16.06 0.26 4.57
N THR A 126 15.45 1.04 5.46
CA THR A 126 15.59 0.92 6.91
C THR A 126 14.32 0.39 7.59
N GLN A 127 13.22 0.22 6.83
CA GLN A 127 11.88 -0.12 7.32
C GLN A 127 11.38 0.80 8.44
N THR A 128 11.75 2.09 8.36
CA THR A 128 11.41 3.07 9.39
C THR A 128 10.23 3.93 8.97
N TRP A 129 9.40 4.28 9.96
CA TRP A 129 8.29 5.20 9.82
C TRP A 129 8.59 6.50 10.56
N SER A 130 8.20 7.63 9.97
CA SER A 130 8.32 8.95 10.60
C SER A 130 7.15 9.85 10.24
N THR A 131 6.93 10.89 11.04
CA THR A 131 6.05 12.01 10.70
C THR A 131 6.93 13.22 10.40
N LEU A 132 6.64 13.92 9.31
CA LEU A 132 7.32 15.15 8.89
C LEU A 132 6.56 16.40 9.36
#